data_AF-A0A7C1XJV5-F1
#
_entry.id   AF-A0A7C1XJV5-F1
#
_cell.length_a   1.000
_cell.length_b   1.000
_cell.length_c   1.000
_cell.angle_alpha   90.00
_cell.angle_beta   90.00
_cell.angle_gamma   90.00
#
_symmetry.space_group_name_H-M   'P 1'
#
loop_
_entity.id
_entity.type
_entity.pdbx_description
1 polymer ?
#
loop_
_entity_poly.entity_id
_entity_poly.type
_entity_poly.pdbx_seq_one_letter_code
_entity_poly.pdbx_strand_id
1 'polypeptide(L)'
;RVTLERVLAEGVDGLKIHPLHVVKGTALANDWRRGEYTPLTREAYIRQVADLVERTPAEIVFHRLTGTAGESILLAPDWCREKWRVLNGITAELYRRGSRQGRLHGSLAHA
;
A
#
# COMPACT_ATOMS: atom_id res chain seq x y z
N ARG A 1 -7.60 -2.10 8.12
CA ARG A 1 -7.49 -1.76 9.57
C ARG A 1 -7.21 -3.03 10.36
N VAL A 2 -8.12 -4.01 10.40
CA VAL A 2 -7.93 -5.33 11.05
C VAL A 2 -6.59 -6.01 10.73
N THR A 3 -6.19 -6.07 9.45
CA THR A 3 -4.92 -6.71 9.06
C THR A 3 -3.70 -6.02 9.66
N LEU A 4 -3.67 -4.68 9.67
CA LEU A 4 -2.54 -3.93 10.24
C LEU A 4 -2.45 -4.19 11.74
N GLU A 5 -3.57 -4.07 12.46
CA GLU A 5 -3.61 -4.28 13.91
C GLU A 5 -3.10 -5.66 14.31
N ARG A 6 -3.49 -6.72 13.57
CA ARG A 6 -2.96 -8.07 13.78
C ARG A 6 -1.46 -8.16 13.54
N VAL A 7 -0.96 -7.60 12.44
CA VAL A 7 0.48 -7.62 12.12
C VAL A 7 1.29 -6.86 13.19
N LEU A 8 0.78 -5.73 13.68
CA LEU A 8 1.43 -4.97 14.74
C LEU A 8 1.45 -5.74 16.07
N ALA A 9 0.40 -6.48 16.39
CA ALA A 9 0.31 -7.29 17.60
C ALA A 9 1.33 -8.44 17.66
N GLU A 10 1.85 -8.87 16.50
CA GLU A 10 2.95 -9.86 16.43
C GLU A 10 4.32 -9.28 16.81
N GLY A 11 4.41 -7.97 17.13
CA GLY A 11 5.65 -7.34 17.58
C GLY A 11 6.69 -7.14 16.48
N VAL A 12 6.24 -6.85 15.25
CA VAL A 12 7.15 -6.61 14.11
C VAL A 12 7.90 -5.29 14.23
N ASP A 13 9.18 -5.28 13.83
CA ASP A 13 10.02 -4.07 13.82
C ASP A 13 9.87 -3.24 12.53
N GLY A 14 9.33 -3.84 11.46
CA GLY A 14 9.30 -3.20 10.15
C GLY A 14 8.23 -3.74 9.21
N LEU A 15 7.75 -2.85 8.33
CA LEU A 15 6.73 -3.14 7.33
C LEU A 15 7.26 -2.91 5.92
N LYS A 16 6.87 -3.78 4.98
CA LYS A 16 7.25 -3.70 3.58
C LYS A 16 6.01 -3.76 2.69
N ILE A 17 5.47 -2.60 2.36
CA ILE A 17 4.23 -2.50 1.60
C ILE A 17 4.50 -2.67 0.09
N HIS A 18 3.57 -3.29 -0.62
CA HIS A 18 3.71 -3.52 -2.05
C HIS A 18 2.32 -3.54 -2.70
N PRO A 19 2.10 -2.84 -3.81
CA PRO A 19 0.87 -2.96 -4.55
C PRO A 19 0.76 -4.36 -5.16
N LEU A 20 -0.43 -4.96 -5.17
CA LEU A 20 -0.59 -6.30 -5.71
C LEU A 20 -0.47 -6.26 -7.24
N HIS A 21 0.70 -6.66 -7.75
CA HIS A 21 0.96 -6.75 -9.18
C HIS A 21 0.30 -7.99 -9.78
N VAL A 22 -0.33 -7.80 -10.93
CA VAL A 22 -0.66 -8.87 -11.86
C VAL A 22 0.56 -9.08 -12.75
N VAL A 23 1.22 -10.23 -12.63
CA VAL A 23 2.48 -10.53 -13.34
C VAL A 23 2.28 -11.72 -14.27
N LYS A 24 2.91 -11.70 -15.44
CA LYS A 24 2.86 -12.80 -16.43
C LYS A 24 3.19 -14.16 -15.77
N GLY A 25 2.46 -15.19 -16.18
CA GLY A 25 2.68 -16.57 -15.72
C GLY A 25 2.13 -16.90 -14.33
N THR A 26 1.33 -16.02 -13.71
CA THR A 26 0.72 -16.25 -12.39
C THR A 26 -0.76 -16.62 -12.50
N ALA A 27 -1.30 -17.31 -11.49
CA ALA A 27 -2.74 -17.59 -11.40
C ALA A 27 -3.57 -16.30 -11.41
N LEU A 28 -3.10 -15.27 -10.67
CA LEU A 28 -3.74 -13.96 -10.64
C LEU A 28 -3.83 -13.29 -12.03
N ALA A 29 -2.87 -13.55 -12.92
CA ALA A 29 -2.95 -13.06 -14.30
C ALA A 29 -4.06 -13.75 -15.11
N ASN A 30 -4.38 -15.00 -14.81
CA ASN A 30 -5.50 -15.68 -15.44
C ASN A 30 -6.82 -15.15 -14.88
N ASP A 31 -6.93 -14.95 -13.57
CA ASP A 31 -8.12 -14.40 -12.91
C ASP A 31 -8.42 -12.98 -13.42
N TRP A 32 -7.38 -12.15 -13.53
CA TRP A 32 -7.47 -10.81 -14.11
C TRP A 32 -7.99 -10.82 -15.55
N ARG A 33 -7.46 -11.71 -16.41
CA ARG A 33 -7.93 -11.84 -17.81
C ARG A 33 -9.38 -12.32 -17.93
N ARG A 34 -9.85 -13.11 -16.95
CA ARG A 34 -11.27 -13.53 -16.87
C ARG A 34 -12.17 -12.46 -16.25
N GLY A 35 -11.62 -11.35 -15.78
CA GLY A 35 -12.37 -10.28 -15.10
C GLY A 35 -12.73 -10.60 -13.64
N GLU A 36 -12.17 -11.67 -13.07
CA GLU A 36 -12.42 -12.11 -11.70
C GLU A 36 -11.59 -11.32 -10.67
N TYR A 37 -10.53 -10.67 -11.13
CA TYR A 37 -9.73 -9.77 -10.31
C TYR A 37 -9.61 -8.40 -10.98
N THR A 38 -9.85 -7.34 -10.21
CA THR A 38 -9.63 -5.95 -10.63
C THR A 38 -8.58 -5.32 -9.71
N PRO A 39 -7.42 -4.87 -10.25
CA PRO A 39 -6.41 -4.20 -9.45
C PRO A 39 -6.90 -2.87 -8.87
N LEU A 40 -6.30 -2.46 -7.75
CA LEU A 40 -6.56 -1.15 -7.17
C LEU A 40 -6.15 -0.02 -8.13
N THR A 41 -6.93 1.06 -8.13
CA THR A 41 -6.49 2.33 -8.71
C THR A 41 -5.35 2.91 -7.89
N ARG A 42 -4.51 3.74 -8.53
CA ARG A 42 -3.38 4.41 -7.87
C ARG A 42 -3.87 5.24 -6.68
N GLU A 43 -4.97 5.96 -6.87
CA GLU A 43 -5.54 6.85 -5.87
C GLU A 43 -6.11 6.06 -4.68
N ALA A 44 -6.73 4.90 -4.93
CA ALA A 44 -7.16 4.00 -3.86
C ALA A 44 -5.98 3.44 -3.08
N TYR A 45 -4.92 3.00 -3.77
CA TYR A 45 -3.69 2.53 -3.13
C TYR A 45 -3.03 3.61 -2.28
N ILE A 46 -2.87 4.82 -2.82
CA ILE A 46 -2.30 5.98 -2.10
C ILE A 46 -3.07 6.23 -0.79
N ARG A 47 -4.41 6.29 -0.85
CA ARG A 47 -5.24 6.51 0.34
C ARG A 47 -5.08 5.40 1.37
N GLN A 48 -5.05 4.13 0.93
CA GLN A 48 -4.86 3.00 1.83
C GLN A 48 -3.47 3.00 2.47
N VAL A 49 -2.41 3.30 1.72
CA VAL A 49 -1.07 3.37 2.29
C VAL A 49 -0.93 4.54 3.26
N ALA A 50 -1.53 5.70 2.96
CA ALA A 50 -1.58 6.81 3.92
C ALA A 50 -2.29 6.39 5.22
N ASP A 51 -3.44 5.72 5.15
CA ASP A 51 -4.13 5.17 6.33
C ASP A 51 -3.23 4.24 7.15
N LEU A 52 -2.46 3.35 6.48
CA LEU A 52 -1.54 2.44 7.14
C LEU A 52 -0.41 3.21 7.84
N VAL A 53 0.20 4.18 7.17
CA VAL A 53 1.28 5.01 7.72
C VAL A 53 0.79 5.74 8.97
N GLU A 54 -0.35 6.41 8.91
CA GLU A 54 -0.89 7.18 10.05
C GLU A 54 -1.17 6.32 11.29
N ARG A 55 -1.50 5.04 11.10
CA ARG A 55 -1.85 4.09 12.17
C ARG A 55 -0.69 3.24 12.67
N THR A 56 0.43 3.23 11.95
CA THR A 56 1.63 2.48 12.32
C THR A 56 2.45 3.31 13.33
N PRO A 57 2.85 2.76 14.48
CA PRO A 57 3.73 3.42 15.44
C PRO A 57 4.98 4.03 14.79
N ALA A 58 5.52 5.10 15.37
CA ALA A 58 6.65 5.83 14.79
C ALA A 58 7.96 5.03 14.82
N GLU A 59 8.08 4.10 15.76
CA GLU A 59 9.21 3.19 15.96
C GLU A 59 9.30 2.08 14.91
N ILE A 60 8.19 1.77 14.21
CA ILE A 60 8.19 0.73 13.17
C ILE A 60 8.68 1.29 11.84
N VAL A 61 9.68 0.63 11.25
CA VAL A 61 10.32 1.10 10.03
C VAL A 61 9.55 0.64 8.80
N PHE A 62 9.12 1.57 7.95
CA PHE A 62 8.68 1.23 6.60
C PHE A 62 9.89 1.02 5.68
N HIS A 63 10.22 -0.23 5.38
CA HIS A 63 11.27 -0.57 4.40
C HIS A 63 10.91 -0.10 2.99
N ARG A 64 9.61 -0.13 2.65
CA ARG A 64 9.08 0.48 1.43
C ARG A 64 7.58 0.71 1.54
N LEU A 65 7.09 1.69 0.79
CA LEU A 65 5.65 2.00 0.65
C LEU A 65 5.08 1.64 -0.73
N THR A 66 5.92 1.20 -1.66
CA THR A 66 5.52 0.74 -2.99
C THR A 66 6.60 -0.17 -3.58
N GLY A 67 6.27 -0.88 -4.65
CA GLY A 67 7.22 -1.63 -5.46
C GLY A 67 6.94 -1.44 -6.95
N THR A 68 7.95 -1.74 -7.75
CA THR A 68 7.84 -1.78 -9.21
C THR A 68 8.10 -3.20 -9.70
N ALA A 69 7.60 -3.52 -10.89
CA ALA A 69 7.93 -4.75 -11.59
C ALA A 69 8.44 -4.42 -13.00
N GLY A 70 9.26 -5.32 -13.54
CA GLY A 70 9.85 -5.16 -14.87
C GLY A 70 8.79 -4.96 -15.96
N GLU A 71 9.15 -4.21 -16.99
CA GLU A 71 8.28 -3.91 -18.12
C GLU A 71 7.75 -5.16 -18.80
N SER A 72 8.65 -6.10 -19.03
CA SER A 72 8.37 -7.36 -19.69
C SER A 72 7.39 -8.27 -18.94
N ILE A 73 7.19 -8.09 -17.63
CA ILE A 73 6.43 -9.04 -16.80
C ILE A 73 5.17 -8.47 -16.14
N LEU A 74 5.10 -7.16 -15.88
CA LEU A 74 3.90 -6.55 -15.28
C LEU A 74 2.79 -6.45 -16.32
N LEU A 75 1.60 -6.94 -15.96
CA LEU A 75 0.38 -6.84 -16.77
C LEU A 75 -0.57 -5.77 -16.24
N ALA A 76 -0.68 -5.63 -14.92
CA ALA A 76 -1.49 -4.60 -14.28
C ALA A 76 -1.10 -4.42 -12.80
N PRO A 77 -1.44 -3.30 -12.16
CA PRO A 77 -1.87 -2.06 -12.81
C PRO A 77 -0.66 -1.26 -13.33
N ASP A 78 -0.83 -0.55 -14.44
CA ASP A 78 0.28 0.11 -15.15
C ASP A 78 1.00 1.17 -14.30
N TRP A 79 0.26 1.83 -13.41
CA TRP A 79 0.82 2.85 -12.53
C TRP A 79 1.90 2.32 -11.58
N CYS A 80 1.99 1.01 -11.36
CA CYS A 80 3.06 0.40 -10.56
C CYS A 80 4.45 0.55 -11.20
N ARG A 81 4.54 1.03 -12.45
CA ARG A 81 5.80 1.44 -13.08
C ARG A 81 6.30 2.80 -12.56
N GLU A 82 5.41 3.61 -12.00
CA GLU A 82 5.63 5.03 -11.70
C GLU A 82 6.00 5.24 -10.22
N LYS A 83 7.09 4.62 -9.74
CA LYS A 83 7.52 4.63 -8.32
C LYS A 83 7.38 6.00 -7.64
N TRP A 84 7.97 7.03 -8.26
CA TRP A 84 8.01 8.38 -7.67
C TRP A 84 6.64 9.04 -7.62
N ARG A 85 5.77 8.81 -8.60
CA ARG A 85 4.40 9.34 -8.57
C ARG A 85 3.58 8.71 -7.45
N VAL A 86 3.77 7.43 -7.18
CA VAL A 86 3.12 6.76 -6.04
C VAL A 86 3.63 7.32 -4.71
N LEU A 87 4.95 7.43 -4.53
CA LEU A 87 5.52 7.97 -3.28
C LEU A 87 5.13 9.42 -3.05
N ASN A 88 5.24 10.27 -4.08
CA ASN A 88 4.83 11.68 -3.98
C ASN A 88 3.33 11.81 -3.71
N GLY A 89 2.51 10.92 -4.29
CA GLY A 89 1.08 10.85 -4.00
C GLY A 89 0.78 10.52 -2.55
N ILE A 90 1.50 9.56 -1.94
CA ILE A 90 1.38 9.23 -0.52
C ILE A 90 1.79 10.43 0.34
N THR A 91 2.91 11.08 0.04
CA THR A 91 3.37 12.28 0.75
C THR A 91 2.35 13.42 0.66
N ALA A 92 1.85 13.70 -0.55
CA ALA A 92 0.84 14.74 -0.77
C ALA A 92 -0.46 14.43 -0.03
N GLU A 93 -0.88 13.17 0.01
CA GLU A 93 -2.08 12.75 0.74
C GLU A 93 -1.91 12.91 2.26
N LEU A 94 -0.76 12.55 2.83
CA LEU A 94 -0.46 12.78 4.25
C LEU A 94 -0.41 14.29 4.58
N TYR A 95 0.20 15.09 3.71
CA TYR A 95 0.24 16.55 3.87
C TYR A 95 -1.17 17.16 3.82
N ARG A 96 -1.99 16.75 2.85
CA ARG A 96 -3.39 17.16 2.71
C ARG A 96 -4.22 16.83 3.96
N ARG A 97 -3.91 15.71 4.63
CA ARG A 97 -4.54 15.29 5.89
C ARG A 97 -3.99 16.02 7.13
N GLY A 98 -2.91 16.80 7.00
CA GLY A 98 -2.22 17.39 8.15
C GLY A 98 -1.64 16.34 9.09
N SER A 99 -1.15 15.23 8.54
CA SER A 99 -0.85 14.02 9.28
C SER A 99 0.55 13.47 9.03
N ARG A 100 0.91 12.44 9.82
CA ARG A 100 2.23 11.80 9.81
C ARG A 100 2.11 10.36 10.34
N GLN A 101 3.18 9.59 10.21
CA GLN A 101 3.25 8.26 10.80
C GLN A 101 2.94 8.30 12.30
N GLY A 102 2.15 7.33 12.77
CA GLY A 102 1.75 7.19 14.17
C GLY A 102 0.74 8.24 14.67
N ARG A 103 0.32 9.21 13.84
CA ARG A 103 -0.64 10.25 14.24
C ARG A 103 -1.96 9.70 14.75
N LEU A 104 -2.39 8.56 14.22
CA LEU A 104 -3.61 7.85 14.57
C LEU A 104 -3.31 6.49 15.24
N HIS A 105 -2.07 6.25 15.67
CA HIS A 105 -1.75 5.06 16.43
C HIS A 105 -2.37 5.17 17.84
N GLY A 106 -3.00 4.09 18.32
CA GLY A 106 -3.70 4.06 19.60
C GLY A 106 -5.01 4.88 19.64
N SER A 107 -5.33 5.67 18.61
CA SER A 107 -6.67 6.28 18.50
C SER A 107 -7.67 5.16 18.19
N LEU A 108 -8.45 4.77 19.19
CA LEU A 108 -9.67 4.00 18.98
C LEU A 108 -10.50 4.80 17.97
N ALA A 109 -10.72 4.24 16.79
CA ALA A 109 -11.75 4.76 15.91
C ALA A 109 -13.10 4.42 16.57
N HIS A 110 -13.56 5.26 17.49
CA HIS A 110 -14.98 5.38 17.80
C HIS A 110 -15.59 6.29 16.73
N ALA A 111 -16.22 5.66 15.74
CA ALA A 111 -17.35 6.10 14.91
C ALA A 111 -17.34 5.30 13.60
#